data_AF-A0A8J3VNK5-F1
#
_entry.id   AF-A0A8J3VNK5-F1
#
_cell.length_a   1.000
_cell.length_b   1.000
_cell.length_c   1.000
_cell.angle_alpha   90.00
_cell.angle_beta   90.00
_cell.angle_gamma   90.00
#
_symmetry.space_group_name_H-M   'P 1'
#
loop_
_entity.id
_entity.type
_entity.pdbx_description
1 polymer ?
#
loop_
_entity_poly.entity_id
_entity_poly.type
_entity_poly.pdbx_seq_one_letter_code
_entity_poly.pdbx_strand_id
1 'polypeptide(L)'
;MAQDDSARERLLTATIDHVAVHGMADISLRSLAAAIGTSHRMLIYHFGSKEGLLVEVVRAVEARQREAFEALSADPAESLAEVMRRMWHDLSDPVRWPHERLFFEMYGQALQGRPGTAALLEGIVDSWLDEASDVAARHGLDPAATRAHARLGIATMRGLLLDLLATGDRAGVDRAMEQFISFYE
;
A
#
# COMPACT_ATOMS: atom_id res chain seq x y z
N MET A 1 11.09 26.59 -4.07
CA MET A 1 10.49 25.27 -4.36
C MET A 1 11.37 24.14 -3.84
N ALA A 2 12.62 23.96 -4.29
CA ALA A 2 13.46 22.82 -3.85
C ALA A 2 13.67 22.65 -2.32
N GLN A 3 13.76 23.73 -1.54
CA GLN A 3 13.85 23.64 -0.07
C GLN A 3 12.53 23.22 0.60
N ASP A 4 11.39 23.57 -0.01
CA ASP A 4 10.05 23.35 0.53
C ASP A 4 9.59 21.90 0.26
N ASP A 5 9.86 21.40 -0.95
CA ASP A 5 9.65 19.99 -1.29
C ASP A 5 10.46 19.07 -0.37
N SER A 6 11.72 19.45 -0.08
CA SER A 6 12.56 18.70 0.86
C SER A 6 11.99 18.69 2.28
N ALA A 7 11.29 19.75 2.71
CA ALA A 7 10.70 19.83 4.04
C ALA A 7 9.44 18.96 4.14
N ARG A 8 8.59 19.02 3.11
CA ARG A 8 7.41 18.17 2.99
C ARG A 8 7.79 16.68 3.01
N GLU A 9 8.79 16.29 2.23
CA GLU A 9 9.28 14.90 2.17
C GLU A 9 9.88 14.41 3.51
N ARG A 10 10.64 15.26 4.21
CA ARG A 10 11.16 14.92 5.55
C ARG A 10 10.03 14.69 6.55
N LEU A 11 9.00 15.55 6.55
CA LEU A 11 7.85 15.39 7.43
C LEU A 11 7.04 14.15 7.09
N LEU A 12 6.88 13.84 5.81
CA LEU A 12 6.20 12.62 5.35
C LEU A 12 6.96 11.37 5.79
N THR A 13 8.28 11.32 5.54
CA THR A 13 9.14 10.21 5.97
C THR A 13 9.09 10.00 7.49
N ALA A 14 9.26 11.07 8.27
CA ALA A 14 9.18 10.98 9.73
C ALA A 14 7.79 10.52 10.22
N THR A 15 6.72 10.89 9.50
CA THR A 15 5.37 10.41 9.80
C THR A 15 5.24 8.92 9.49
N ILE A 16 5.71 8.45 8.33
CA ILE A 16 5.71 7.03 7.97
C ILE A 16 6.45 6.21 9.04
N ASP A 17 7.66 6.64 9.44
CA ASP A 17 8.46 5.94 10.45
C ASP A 17 7.75 5.91 11.81
N HIS A 18 7.09 7.01 12.18
CA HIS A 18 6.31 7.07 13.41
C HIS A 18 5.13 6.09 13.39
N VAL A 19 4.38 6.05 12.27
CA VAL A 19 3.23 5.16 12.07
C VAL A 19 3.65 3.69 12.06
N ALA A 20 4.78 3.37 11.45
CA ALA A 20 5.32 2.01 11.42
C ALA A 20 5.54 1.44 12.82
N VAL A 21 6.00 2.27 13.76
CA VAL A 21 6.35 1.85 15.13
C VAL A 21 5.15 1.92 16.09
N HIS A 22 4.33 2.96 15.98
CA HIS A 22 3.31 3.26 17.00
C HIS A 22 1.88 3.00 16.52
N GLY A 23 1.68 2.73 15.22
CA GLY A 23 0.37 2.75 14.59
C GLY A 23 -0.24 4.15 14.55
N MET A 24 -1.49 4.24 14.08
CA MET A 24 -2.23 5.49 13.96
C MET A 24 -3.40 5.64 14.93
N ALA A 25 -3.74 4.58 15.67
CA ALA A 25 -4.87 4.59 16.59
C ALA A 25 -4.70 5.73 17.63
N ASP A 26 -5.72 6.58 17.70
CA ASP A 26 -5.88 7.64 18.70
C ASP A 26 -4.81 8.75 18.75
N ILE A 27 -3.89 8.84 17.77
CA ILE A 27 -2.93 9.95 17.74
C ILE A 27 -3.57 11.23 17.17
N SER A 28 -3.54 12.30 17.96
CA SER A 28 -3.92 13.64 17.47
C SER A 28 -2.83 14.20 16.55
N LEU A 29 -3.19 15.07 15.60
CA LEU A 29 -2.18 15.72 14.75
C LEU A 29 -1.17 16.57 15.55
N ARG A 30 -1.55 17.02 16.76
CA ARG A 30 -0.67 17.77 17.67
C ARG A 30 0.37 16.85 18.32
N SER A 31 -0.04 15.69 18.82
CA SER A 31 0.87 14.71 19.42
C SER A 31 1.79 14.11 18.37
N LEU A 32 1.29 13.85 17.15
CA LEU A 32 2.12 13.43 16.03
C LEU A 32 3.19 14.49 15.70
N ALA A 33 2.80 15.76 15.57
CA ALA A 33 3.75 16.84 15.30
C ALA A 33 4.86 16.92 16.35
N ALA A 34 4.51 16.81 17.64
CA ALA A 34 5.49 16.80 18.71
C ALA A 34 6.43 15.58 18.62
N ALA A 35 5.91 14.40 18.30
CA ALA A 35 6.69 13.17 18.19
C ALA A 35 7.72 13.22 17.04
N ILE A 36 7.37 13.86 15.92
CA ILE A 36 8.26 13.99 14.76
C ILE A 36 9.06 15.31 14.76
N GLY A 37 9.05 16.05 15.87
CA GLY A 37 9.87 17.26 16.05
C GLY A 37 9.43 18.47 15.22
N THR A 38 8.14 18.61 14.93
CA THR A 38 7.57 19.74 14.17
C THR A 38 6.41 20.41 14.91
N SER A 39 5.83 21.46 14.31
CA SER A 39 4.60 22.06 14.81
C SER A 39 3.37 21.55 14.03
N HIS A 40 2.24 21.45 14.71
CA HIS A 40 0.95 21.13 14.08
C HIS A 40 0.62 22.07 12.90
N ARG A 41 1.00 23.34 13.00
CA ARG A 41 0.83 24.34 11.93
C ARG A 41 1.61 23.97 10.66
N MET A 42 2.82 23.41 10.80
CA MET A 42 3.61 22.96 9.65
C MET A 42 2.97 21.75 8.95
N LEU A 43 2.39 20.83 9.72
CA LEU A 43 1.67 19.70 9.12
C LEU A 43 0.43 20.16 8.36
N ILE A 44 -0.37 21.06 8.94
CA ILE A 44 -1.52 21.65 8.22
C ILE A 44 -1.07 22.42 6.98
N TYR A 45 0.04 23.15 7.06
CA TYR A 45 0.57 23.90 5.91
C TYR A 45 0.90 23.00 4.71
N HIS A 46 1.56 21.85 4.94
CA HIS A 46 1.99 20.95 3.86
C HIS A 46 0.92 19.95 3.41
N PHE A 47 0.02 19.55 4.30
CA PHE A 47 -0.89 18.41 4.07
C PHE A 47 -2.37 18.77 4.20
N GLY A 48 -2.70 20.01 4.60
CA GLY A 48 -4.07 20.54 4.70
C GLY A 48 -4.85 20.05 5.93
N SER A 49 -4.81 18.75 6.22
CA SER A 49 -5.49 18.15 7.38
C SER A 49 -4.75 16.91 7.90
N LYS A 50 -5.27 16.30 8.98
CA LYS A 50 -4.78 15.00 9.45
C LYS A 50 -5.03 13.95 8.38
N GLU A 51 -6.23 13.89 7.84
CA GLU A 51 -6.64 12.96 6.79
C GLU A 51 -5.78 13.14 5.53
N GLY A 52 -5.53 14.38 5.12
CA GLY A 52 -4.64 14.68 4.00
C GLY A 52 -3.21 14.19 4.21
N LEU A 53 -2.66 14.33 5.42
CA LEU A 53 -1.35 13.75 5.76
C LEU A 53 -1.39 12.21 5.68
N LEU A 54 -2.45 11.57 6.19
CA LEU A 54 -2.56 10.11 6.17
C LEU A 54 -2.76 9.55 4.76
N VAL A 55 -3.49 10.25 3.89
CA VAL A 55 -3.55 9.92 2.46
C VAL A 55 -2.15 9.91 1.86
N GLU A 56 -1.35 10.94 2.12
CA GLU A 56 0.01 11.01 1.57
C GLU A 56 0.93 9.93 2.14
N VAL A 57 0.77 9.56 3.41
CA VAL A 57 1.46 8.40 4.02
C VAL A 57 1.09 7.12 3.28
N VAL A 58 -0.21 6.85 3.09
CA VAL A 58 -0.68 5.64 2.39
C VAL A 58 -0.18 5.62 0.95
N ARG A 59 -0.26 6.73 0.21
CA ARG A 59 0.22 6.81 -1.17
C ARG A 59 1.72 6.55 -1.28
N ALA A 60 2.51 7.07 -0.34
CA ALA A 60 3.95 6.84 -0.31
C ALA A 60 4.29 5.38 0.01
N VAL A 61 3.56 4.72 0.91
CA VAL A 61 3.74 3.30 1.20
C VAL A 61 3.33 2.44 -0.01
N GLU A 62 2.18 2.69 -0.63
CA GLU A 62 1.73 1.99 -1.84
C GLU A 62 2.72 2.17 -3.00
N ALA A 63 3.31 3.36 -3.16
CA ALA A 63 4.35 3.59 -4.17
C ALA A 63 5.60 2.73 -3.93
N ARG A 64 6.07 2.64 -2.67
CA ARG A 64 7.20 1.77 -2.31
C ARG A 64 6.88 0.29 -2.52
N GLN A 65 5.65 -0.13 -2.26
CA GLN A 65 5.21 -1.51 -2.52
C GLN A 65 5.19 -1.82 -4.02
N ARG A 66 4.78 -0.86 -4.86
CA ARG A 66 4.85 -0.96 -6.32
C ARG A 66 6.28 -1.04 -6.84
N GLU A 67 7.17 -0.17 -6.35
CA GLU A 67 8.61 -0.23 -6.65
C GLU A 67 9.22 -1.59 -6.26
N ALA A 68 8.83 -2.14 -5.10
CA ALA A 68 9.26 -3.46 -4.68
C ALA A 68 8.73 -4.55 -5.62
N PHE A 69 7.45 -4.49 -6.02
CA PHE A 69 6.87 -5.43 -6.97
C PHE A 69 7.56 -5.38 -8.34
N GLU A 70 7.86 -4.19 -8.85
CA GLU A 70 8.64 -4.01 -10.08
C GLU A 70 10.00 -4.69 -9.95
N ALA A 71 10.72 -4.43 -8.86
CA ALA A 71 12.04 -5.03 -8.60
C ALA A 71 11.99 -6.57 -8.45
N LEU A 72 10.94 -7.12 -7.82
CA LEU A 72 10.72 -8.57 -7.75
C LEU A 72 10.54 -9.15 -9.16
N SER A 73 9.73 -8.49 -9.99
CA SER A 73 9.45 -8.93 -11.36
C SER A 73 10.56 -8.62 -12.37
N ALA A 74 11.70 -8.07 -11.94
CA ALA A 74 12.75 -7.61 -12.86
C ALA A 74 13.52 -8.77 -13.51
N ASP A 75 13.61 -9.92 -12.83
CA ASP A 75 14.24 -11.12 -13.38
C ASP A 75 13.24 -11.90 -14.26
N PRO A 76 13.42 -11.95 -15.59
CA PRO A 76 12.51 -12.68 -16.47
C PRO A 76 12.59 -14.20 -16.30
N ALA A 77 13.60 -14.73 -15.58
CA ALA A 77 13.71 -16.14 -15.26
C ALA A 77 12.84 -16.55 -14.04
N GLU A 78 12.41 -15.59 -13.22
CA GLU A 78 11.49 -15.85 -12.12
C GLU A 78 10.09 -16.11 -12.67
N SER A 79 9.38 -17.12 -12.16
CA SER A 79 8.00 -17.37 -12.61
C SER A 79 7.05 -16.35 -11.99
N LEU A 80 5.95 -16.05 -12.68
CA LEU A 80 4.90 -15.18 -12.13
C LEU A 80 4.40 -15.69 -10.77
N ALA A 81 4.29 -17.01 -10.61
CA ALA A 81 3.97 -17.66 -9.36
C ALA A 81 4.93 -17.28 -8.22
N GLU A 82 6.25 -17.31 -8.47
CA GLU A 82 7.24 -16.94 -7.45
C GLU A 82 7.21 -15.43 -7.13
N VAL A 83 7.04 -14.57 -8.13
CA VAL A 83 6.84 -13.13 -7.90
C VAL A 83 5.65 -12.89 -6.97
N MET A 84 4.52 -13.57 -7.20
CA MET A 84 3.34 -13.49 -6.33
C MET A 84 3.59 -14.02 -4.92
N ARG A 85 4.31 -15.15 -4.76
CA ARG A 85 4.66 -15.71 -3.44
C ARG A 85 5.52 -14.73 -2.64
N ARG A 86 6.55 -14.15 -3.29
CA ARG A 86 7.46 -13.19 -2.65
C ARG A 86 6.73 -11.92 -2.24
N MET A 87 5.85 -11.42 -3.11
CA MET A 87 5.01 -10.26 -2.82
C MET A 87 4.05 -10.53 -1.65
N TRP A 88 3.41 -11.69 -1.62
CA TRP A 88 2.54 -12.10 -0.51
C TRP A 88 3.32 -12.23 0.81
N HIS A 89 4.47 -12.90 0.80
CA HIS A 89 5.31 -13.05 1.99
C HIS A 89 5.69 -11.68 2.57
N ASP A 90 6.09 -10.75 1.69
CA ASP A 90 6.47 -9.39 2.07
C ASP A 90 5.29 -8.61 2.65
N LEU A 91 4.14 -8.57 1.98
CA LEU A 91 2.96 -7.82 2.43
C LEU A 91 2.28 -8.39 3.68
N SER A 92 2.31 -9.71 3.86
CA SER A 92 1.69 -10.39 5.00
C SER A 92 2.54 -10.36 6.28
N ASP A 93 3.76 -9.82 6.23
CA ASP A 93 4.65 -9.72 7.39
C ASP A 93 4.02 -8.83 8.49
N PRO A 94 4.00 -9.28 9.76
CA PRO A 94 3.51 -8.49 10.89
C PRO A 94 4.09 -7.08 11.01
N VAL A 95 5.32 -6.84 10.54
CA VAL A 95 5.96 -5.53 10.51
C VAL A 95 5.17 -4.51 9.67
N ARG A 96 4.38 -4.98 8.69
CA ARG A 96 3.57 -4.13 7.80
C ARG A 96 2.15 -3.89 8.29
N TRP A 97 1.66 -4.67 9.24
CA TRP A 97 0.27 -4.58 9.69
C TRP A 97 -0.19 -3.18 10.11
N PRO A 98 0.63 -2.32 10.76
CA PRO A 98 0.23 -0.94 11.03
C PRO A 98 -0.10 -0.14 9.77
N HIS A 99 0.68 -0.31 8.70
CA HIS A 99 0.43 0.35 7.42
C HIS A 99 -0.76 -0.23 6.69
N GLU A 100 -0.90 -1.56 6.66
CA GLU A 100 -2.03 -2.21 6.00
C GLU A 100 -3.36 -1.85 6.67
N ARG A 101 -3.40 -1.78 8.00
CA ARG A 101 -4.57 -1.27 8.75
C ARG A 101 -4.89 0.17 8.38
N LEU A 102 -3.88 1.04 8.30
CA LEU A 102 -4.07 2.43 7.88
C LEU A 102 -4.57 2.52 6.44
N PHE A 103 -4.03 1.71 5.52
CA PHE A 103 -4.49 1.63 4.14
C PHE A 103 -5.99 1.31 4.08
N PHE A 104 -6.44 0.24 4.75
CA PHE A 104 -7.86 -0.14 4.74
C PHE A 104 -8.76 0.89 5.42
N GLU A 105 -8.32 1.49 6.53
CA GLU A 105 -9.05 2.56 7.22
C GLU A 105 -9.26 3.75 6.27
N MET A 106 -8.17 4.26 5.68
CA MET A 106 -8.23 5.43 4.80
C MET A 106 -9.00 5.11 3.52
N TYR A 107 -8.87 3.90 2.99
CA TYR A 107 -9.60 3.48 1.80
C TYR A 107 -11.12 3.43 2.05
N GLY A 108 -11.54 2.87 3.18
CA GLY A 108 -12.95 2.89 3.62
C GLY A 108 -13.48 4.30 3.84
N GLN A 109 -12.71 5.18 4.49
CA GLN A 109 -13.07 6.59 4.69
C GLN A 109 -13.23 7.34 3.35
N ALA A 110 -12.32 7.09 2.40
CA ALA A 110 -12.37 7.68 1.07
C ALA A 110 -13.60 7.24 0.28
N LEU A 111 -13.95 5.95 0.35
CA LEU A 111 -15.19 5.43 -0.27
C LEU A 111 -16.46 6.02 0.36
N GLN A 112 -16.42 6.40 1.64
CA GLN A 112 -17.51 7.11 2.32
C GLN A 112 -17.54 8.63 2.03
N GLY A 113 -16.61 9.15 1.22
CA GLY A 113 -16.54 10.58 0.90
C GLY A 113 -16.12 11.45 2.08
N ARG A 114 -15.31 10.93 3.02
CA ARG A 114 -14.79 11.74 4.12
C ARG A 114 -13.96 12.93 3.59
N PRO A 115 -14.10 14.14 4.17
CA PRO A 115 -13.29 15.28 3.74
C PRO A 115 -11.79 15.00 3.89
N GLY A 116 -11.01 15.38 2.87
CA GLY A 116 -9.55 15.21 2.86
C GLY A 116 -9.04 13.82 2.44
N THR A 117 -9.92 12.85 2.19
CA THR A 117 -9.52 11.49 1.80
C THR A 117 -9.67 11.17 0.31
N ALA A 118 -10.32 12.03 -0.47
CA ALA A 118 -10.68 11.76 -1.87
C ALA A 118 -9.46 11.46 -2.77
N ALA A 119 -8.34 12.17 -2.54
CA ALA A 119 -7.11 11.98 -3.30
C ALA A 119 -6.50 10.58 -3.15
N LEU A 120 -6.90 9.80 -2.14
CA LEU A 120 -6.48 8.41 -2.03
C LEU A 120 -7.05 7.55 -3.16
N LEU A 121 -8.27 7.82 -3.64
CA LEU A 121 -8.90 6.99 -4.69
C LEU A 121 -8.27 7.22 -6.07
N GLU A 122 -7.56 8.33 -6.24
CA GLU A 122 -6.92 8.71 -7.49
C GLU A 122 -5.76 7.75 -7.82
N GLY A 123 -5.98 6.88 -8.79
CA GLY A 123 -4.96 5.96 -9.32
C GLY A 123 -4.58 4.79 -8.40
N ILE A 124 -5.25 4.61 -7.26
CA ILE A 124 -4.94 3.55 -6.27
C ILE A 124 -5.12 2.12 -6.78
N VAL A 125 -5.90 1.95 -7.84
CA VAL A 125 -6.06 0.67 -8.54
C VAL A 125 -5.38 0.73 -9.90
N ASP A 126 -5.54 1.82 -10.65
CA ASP A 126 -5.03 1.89 -12.02
C ASP A 126 -3.49 1.81 -12.09
N SER A 127 -2.76 2.44 -11.16
CA SER A 127 -1.29 2.31 -11.11
C SER A 127 -0.83 0.86 -10.94
N TRP A 128 -1.43 0.14 -10.00
CA TRP A 128 -1.19 -1.29 -9.81
C TRP A 128 -1.62 -2.13 -11.02
N LEU A 129 -2.75 -1.79 -11.66
CA LEU A 129 -3.23 -2.53 -12.82
C LEU A 129 -2.26 -2.41 -14.00
N ASP A 130 -1.72 -1.22 -14.24
CA ASP A 130 -0.82 -0.98 -15.34
C ASP A 130 0.49 -1.78 -15.14
N GLU A 131 1.12 -1.64 -13.96
CA GLU A 131 2.34 -2.39 -13.62
C GLU A 131 2.13 -3.91 -13.62
N ALA A 132 1.07 -4.42 -12.98
CA ALA A 132 0.80 -5.86 -12.94
C ALA A 132 0.39 -6.43 -14.31
N SER A 133 -0.23 -5.63 -15.18
CA SER A 133 -0.51 -6.04 -16.56
C SER A 133 0.77 -6.19 -17.37
N ASP A 134 1.72 -5.28 -17.19
CA ASP A 134 3.04 -5.33 -17.85
C ASP A 134 3.85 -6.54 -17.38
N VAL A 135 3.84 -6.83 -16.08
CA VAL A 135 4.44 -8.06 -15.52
C VAL A 135 3.78 -9.29 -16.14
N ALA A 136 2.45 -9.39 -16.11
CA ALA A 136 1.71 -10.52 -16.67
C ALA A 136 2.02 -10.74 -18.16
N ALA A 137 2.11 -9.65 -18.95
CA ALA A 137 2.46 -9.72 -20.37
C ALA A 137 3.89 -10.26 -20.59
N ARG A 138 4.86 -9.84 -19.76
CA ARG A 138 6.25 -10.35 -19.82
C ARG A 138 6.35 -11.84 -19.50
N HIS A 139 5.44 -12.38 -18.70
CA HIS A 139 5.33 -13.81 -18.40
C HIS A 139 4.42 -14.58 -19.38
N GLY A 140 4.03 -13.97 -20.51
CA GLY A 140 3.36 -14.67 -21.60
C GLY A 140 1.85 -14.83 -21.45
N LEU A 141 1.20 -14.13 -20.51
CA LEU A 141 -0.26 -14.07 -20.48
C LEU A 141 -0.78 -13.28 -21.68
N ASP A 142 -1.95 -13.70 -22.19
CA ASP A 142 -2.62 -13.03 -23.30
C ASP A 142 -2.86 -11.54 -22.95
N PRO A 143 -2.33 -10.58 -23.74
CA PRO A 143 -2.52 -9.15 -23.51
C PRO A 143 -3.99 -8.72 -23.42
N ALA A 144 -4.92 -9.47 -24.04
CA ALA A 144 -6.35 -9.20 -23.92
C ALA A 144 -6.91 -9.54 -22.52
N ALA A 145 -6.23 -10.43 -21.78
CA ALA A 145 -6.62 -10.91 -20.46
C ALA A 145 -5.76 -10.37 -19.31
N THR A 146 -4.56 -9.82 -19.58
CA THR A 146 -3.61 -9.35 -18.54
C THR A 146 -4.24 -8.40 -17.53
N ARG A 147 -5.05 -7.43 -17.98
CA ARG A 147 -5.71 -6.48 -17.05
C ARG A 147 -6.72 -7.16 -16.13
N ALA A 148 -7.42 -8.20 -16.59
CA ALA A 148 -8.35 -8.96 -15.77
C ALA A 148 -7.60 -9.83 -14.74
N HIS A 149 -6.51 -10.47 -15.15
CA HIS A 149 -5.63 -11.22 -14.24
C HIS A 149 -4.98 -10.31 -13.19
N ALA A 150 -4.45 -9.16 -13.61
CA ALA A 150 -3.91 -8.14 -12.71
C ALA A 150 -4.95 -7.71 -11.67
N ARG A 151 -6.18 -7.43 -12.11
CA ARG A 151 -7.28 -7.08 -11.20
C ARG A 151 -7.60 -8.19 -10.22
N LEU A 152 -7.63 -9.44 -10.67
CA LEU A 152 -7.89 -10.60 -9.82
C LEU A 152 -6.77 -10.79 -8.78
N GLY A 153 -5.50 -10.62 -9.18
CA GLY A 153 -4.36 -10.67 -8.27
C GLY A 153 -4.42 -9.59 -7.19
N ILE A 154 -4.64 -8.34 -7.58
CA ILE A 154 -4.79 -7.22 -6.64
C ILE A 154 -5.95 -7.45 -5.67
N ALA A 155 -7.10 -7.89 -6.19
CA ALA A 155 -8.28 -8.17 -5.37
C ALA A 155 -8.04 -9.31 -4.37
N THR A 156 -7.36 -10.37 -4.81
CA THR A 156 -7.01 -11.53 -3.95
C THR A 156 -6.03 -11.12 -2.86
N MET A 157 -4.96 -10.41 -3.22
CA MET A 157 -3.95 -9.89 -2.29
C MET A 157 -4.59 -9.02 -1.20
N ARG A 158 -5.34 -7.98 -1.59
CA ARG A 158 -5.99 -7.07 -0.64
C ARG A 158 -7.06 -7.77 0.20
N GLY A 159 -7.82 -8.70 -0.39
CA GLY A 159 -8.84 -9.47 0.33
C GLY A 159 -8.23 -10.36 1.42
N LEU A 160 -7.15 -11.07 1.10
CA LEU A 160 -6.46 -11.97 2.04
C LEU A 160 -5.68 -11.20 3.11
N LEU A 161 -5.11 -10.03 2.80
CA LEU A 161 -4.53 -9.14 3.82
C LEU A 161 -5.60 -8.63 4.79
N LEU A 162 -6.76 -8.21 4.28
CA LEU A 162 -7.87 -7.78 5.13
C LEU A 162 -8.37 -8.91 6.03
N ASP A 163 -8.52 -10.13 5.49
CA ASP A 163 -8.86 -11.33 6.24
C ASP A 163 -7.82 -11.60 7.35
N LEU A 164 -6.54 -11.66 6.99
CA LEU A 164 -5.44 -11.89 7.94
C LEU A 164 -5.47 -10.89 9.10
N LEU A 165 -5.69 -9.61 8.81
CA LEU A 165 -5.76 -8.57 9.85
C LEU A 165 -7.01 -8.67 10.72
N ALA A 166 -8.10 -9.22 10.20
CA ALA A 166 -9.37 -9.39 10.91
C ALA A 166 -9.41 -10.68 11.75
N THR A 167 -8.83 -11.77 11.26
CA THR A 167 -8.95 -13.11 11.86
C THR A 167 -7.67 -13.58 12.55
N GLY A 168 -6.51 -13.12 12.10
CA GLY A 168 -5.21 -13.64 12.50
C GLY A 168 -4.90 -15.04 11.97
N ASP A 169 -5.75 -15.61 11.09
CA ASP A 169 -5.55 -16.96 10.55
C ASP A 169 -4.51 -16.99 9.42
N ARG A 170 -3.24 -16.84 9.81
CA ARG A 170 -2.09 -16.89 8.89
C ARG A 170 -2.07 -18.14 8.03
N ALA A 171 -2.31 -19.31 8.63
CA ALA A 171 -2.28 -20.57 7.90
C ALA A 171 -3.44 -20.70 6.90
N GLY A 172 -4.60 -20.14 7.21
CA GLY A 172 -5.75 -20.06 6.31
C GLY A 172 -5.46 -19.20 5.08
N VAL A 173 -5.01 -17.96 5.30
CA VAL A 173 -4.76 -17.02 4.20
C VAL A 173 -3.57 -17.44 3.32
N ASP A 174 -2.51 -18.03 3.91
CA ASP A 174 -1.38 -18.55 3.14
C ASP A 174 -1.84 -19.68 2.21
N ARG A 175 -2.68 -20.60 2.70
CA ARG A 175 -3.24 -21.67 1.87
C ARG A 175 -4.13 -21.13 0.75
N ALA A 176 -4.94 -20.12 1.03
CA ALA A 176 -5.79 -19.49 0.02
C ALA A 176 -4.94 -18.76 -1.05
N MET A 177 -3.85 -18.10 -0.65
CA MET A 177 -2.92 -17.48 -1.60
C MET A 177 -2.25 -18.53 -2.49
N GLU A 178 -1.74 -19.63 -1.92
CA GLU A 178 -1.15 -20.71 -2.72
C GLU A 178 -2.15 -21.33 -3.71
N GLN A 179 -3.42 -21.49 -3.30
CA GLN A 179 -4.48 -21.94 -4.22
C GLN A 179 -4.65 -20.98 -5.39
N PHE A 180 -4.66 -19.67 -5.15
CA PHE A 180 -4.72 -18.68 -6.21
C PHE A 180 -3.48 -18.71 -7.12
N ILE A 181 -2.29 -18.83 -6.54
CA ILE A 181 -1.01 -18.85 -7.26
C ILE A 181 -0.92 -20.06 -8.19
N SER A 182 -1.50 -21.20 -7.82
CA SER A 182 -1.51 -22.42 -8.65
C SER A 182 -2.16 -22.25 -10.04
N PHE A 183 -2.91 -21.17 -10.28
CA PHE A 183 -3.43 -20.83 -11.61
C PHE A 183 -2.37 -20.28 -12.58
N TYR A 184 -1.16 -19.99 -12.09
CA TYR A 184 -0.07 -19.34 -12.82
C TYR A 184 1.23 -20.17 -12.80
N GLU A 185 1.15 -21.44 -12.43
CA GLU A 185 2.21 -22.45 -12.59
C GLU A 185 2.18 -23.08 -13.98
#